data_AF-A0AAW0X3I2-F1
#
_entry.id   AF-A0AAW0X3I2-F1
#
_cell.length_a   1.000
_cell.length_b   1.000
_cell.length_c   1.000
_cell.angle_alpha   90.00
_cell.angle_beta   90.00
_cell.angle_gamma   90.00
#
_symmetry.space_group_name_H-M   'P 1'
#
loop_
_entity.id
_entity.type
_entity.pdbx_description
1 polymer ?
#
loop_
_entity_poly.entity_id
_entity_poly.type
_entity_poly.pdbx_seq_one_letter_code
_entity_poly.pdbx_strand_id
1 'polypeptide(L)'
;QRRRCYSRRQESLTFIYFIYLSLINEVNELVQMGEKIRRGQLSFWVSLRDVSDTEASKLHRNSSALESLPYFCTTANLPSAVVYLSQELQGMGLGCPLIETGSQRVNLVALINTCWEVTQLYRASARDSNNLLDQRRRDIADLNHCQSNIKDLRGNVEEKERLVCDAQEKERQAVSVSKALASKLKAEKEEVRKLSSVLQQREVHHQHELRKKEIENNRLTERLHRLISGDRSSELRPPSMTVSSTLARTNRSRAKWKTEASNARHEEDLHRRILSQYEAWVGQLSAENDQLKTCLSSISTQMSKLISKYSKNENKLPTEGDMNSSMTSSILSTDSLDDPVYKLEFHAFRDQVQQTFDVHMKTIMQIFEEKCKKGSKDVEEHLKKEISELEKQLTITKDELSYYHLLLSKDEGAAAKEKDLSFLEDAKYVEERATLEKDRQELAKEKKLLHQERDKFTEAAIRLNRE
;
A
#
# COMPACT_ATOMS: atom_id res chain seq x y z
N GLN A 1 -50.45 3.07 -28.10
CA GLN A 1 -49.38 2.65 -27.16
C GLN A 1 -47.96 2.80 -27.71
N ARG A 2 -47.62 2.38 -28.95
CA ARG A 2 -46.24 2.48 -29.49
C ARG A 2 -45.62 3.89 -29.52
N ARG A 3 -46.39 4.95 -29.78
CA ARG A 3 -45.89 6.35 -29.76
C ARG A 3 -45.51 6.85 -28.35
N ARG A 4 -46.18 6.38 -27.30
CA ARG A 4 -45.87 6.76 -25.90
C ARG A 4 -44.58 6.09 -25.40
N CYS A 5 -44.27 4.87 -25.85
CA CYS A 5 -43.00 4.22 -25.53
C CYS A 5 -41.79 4.89 -26.22
N TYR A 6 -41.97 5.45 -27.41
CA TYR A 6 -40.90 6.17 -28.11
C TYR A 6 -40.57 7.50 -27.43
N SER A 7 -41.57 8.29 -27.02
CA SER A 7 -41.36 9.55 -26.30
C SER A 7 -40.62 9.36 -24.97
N ARG A 8 -41.03 8.37 -24.17
CA ARG A 8 -40.35 8.06 -22.90
C ARG A 8 -38.91 7.60 -23.08
N ARG A 9 -38.61 6.84 -24.14
CA ARG A 9 -37.23 6.45 -24.46
C ARG A 9 -36.38 7.65 -24.85
N GLN A 10 -36.95 8.59 -25.61
CA GLN A 10 -36.26 9.80 -26.04
C GLN A 10 -35.97 10.74 -24.85
N GLU A 11 -36.92 10.88 -23.91
CA GLU A 11 -36.77 11.64 -22.67
C GLU A 11 -35.72 11.02 -21.72
N SER A 12 -35.66 9.69 -21.63
CA SER A 12 -34.61 9.02 -20.84
C SER A 12 -33.22 9.16 -21.46
N LEU A 13 -33.12 9.18 -22.80
CA LEU A 13 -31.84 9.37 -23.49
C LEU A 13 -31.33 10.82 -23.37
N THR A 14 -32.22 11.82 -23.42
CA THR A 14 -31.82 13.21 -23.19
C THR A 14 -31.40 13.45 -21.74
N PHE A 15 -32.05 12.81 -20.77
CA PHE A 15 -31.66 12.91 -19.36
C PHE A 15 -30.28 12.28 -19.09
N ILE A 16 -30.01 11.10 -19.66
CA ILE A 16 -28.69 10.45 -19.56
C ILE A 16 -27.60 11.31 -20.23
N TYR A 17 -27.91 11.91 -21.38
CA TYR A 17 -26.96 12.80 -22.09
C TYR A 17 -26.65 14.06 -21.27
N PHE A 18 -27.65 14.61 -20.57
CA PHE A 18 -27.47 15.78 -19.70
C PHE A 18 -26.59 15.46 -18.48
N ILE A 19 -26.80 14.29 -17.85
CA ILE A 19 -25.95 13.82 -16.74
C ILE A 19 -24.51 13.61 -17.23
N TYR A 20 -24.34 13.00 -18.41
CA TYR A 20 -23.02 12.74 -18.97
C TYR A 20 -22.25 14.04 -19.30
N LEU A 21 -22.94 15.05 -19.84
CA LEU A 21 -22.35 16.37 -20.07
C LEU A 21 -22.00 17.10 -18.76
N SER A 22 -22.84 16.97 -17.73
CA SER A 22 -22.56 17.56 -16.42
C SER A 22 -21.31 16.94 -15.78
N LEU A 23 -21.19 15.61 -15.85
CA LEU A 23 -20.02 14.87 -15.36
C LEU A 23 -18.75 15.22 -16.13
N ILE A 24 -18.82 15.39 -17.46
CA ILE A 24 -17.67 15.81 -18.27
C ILE A 24 -17.21 17.22 -17.88
N ASN A 25 -18.14 18.14 -17.62
CA ASN A 25 -17.79 19.50 -17.20
C ASN A 25 -17.13 19.48 -15.81
N GLU A 26 -17.65 18.70 -14.87
CA GLU A 26 -17.11 18.59 -13.51
C GLU A 26 -15.70 17.94 -13.50
N VAL A 27 -15.48 16.92 -14.33
CA VAL A 27 -14.16 16.30 -14.53
C VAL A 27 -13.19 17.28 -15.21
N ASN A 28 -13.64 18.07 -16.18
CA ASN A 28 -12.80 19.09 -16.81
C ASN A 28 -12.41 20.21 -15.83
N GLU A 29 -13.30 20.64 -14.94
CA GLU A 29 -12.97 21.60 -13.89
C GLU A 29 -11.95 21.04 -12.90
N LEU A 30 -12.08 19.77 -12.51
CA LEU A 30 -11.12 19.08 -11.64
C LEU A 30 -9.75 18.90 -12.30
N VAL A 31 -9.71 18.59 -13.60
CA VAL A 31 -8.46 18.50 -14.38
C VAL A 31 -7.81 19.87 -14.50
N GLN A 32 -8.58 20.93 -14.76
CA GLN A 32 -8.06 22.30 -14.78
C GLN A 32 -7.55 22.75 -13.41
N MET A 33 -8.22 22.37 -12.32
CA MET A 33 -7.73 22.58 -10.95
C MET A 33 -6.42 21.82 -10.69
N GLY A 34 -6.35 20.55 -11.08
CA GLY A 34 -5.14 19.74 -10.96
C GLY A 34 -3.96 20.28 -11.78
N GLU A 35 -4.22 20.86 -12.95
CA GLU A 35 -3.21 21.54 -13.74
C GLU A 35 -2.78 22.90 -13.15
N LYS A 36 -3.70 23.68 -12.57
CA LYS A 36 -3.37 24.92 -11.86
C LYS A 36 -2.50 24.65 -10.62
N ILE A 37 -2.74 23.53 -9.94
CA ILE A 37 -1.91 23.03 -8.83
C ILE A 37 -0.53 22.59 -9.35
N ARG A 38 -0.46 21.83 -10.44
CA ARG A 38 0.81 21.37 -11.06
C ARG A 38 1.67 22.52 -11.60
N ARG A 39 1.06 23.61 -12.07
CA ARG A 39 1.76 24.80 -12.60
C ARG A 39 2.18 25.81 -11.54
N GLY A 40 1.96 25.52 -10.24
CA GLY A 40 2.34 26.42 -9.16
C GLY A 40 1.60 27.77 -9.16
N GLN A 41 0.48 27.88 -9.88
CA GLN A 41 -0.26 29.14 -10.04
C GLN A 41 -1.18 29.48 -8.85
N LEU A 42 -1.15 28.67 -7.79
CA LEU A 42 -1.84 28.87 -6.51
C LEU A 42 -0.91 29.42 -5.40
N SER A 43 0.18 30.08 -5.78
CA SER A 43 1.14 30.71 -4.86
C SER A 43 0.52 31.79 -3.95
N PHE A 44 -0.67 32.31 -4.29
CA PHE A 44 -1.37 33.29 -3.46
C PHE A 44 -1.96 32.69 -2.16
N TRP A 45 -2.30 31.40 -2.14
CA TRP A 45 -2.94 30.78 -0.96
C TRP A 45 -1.95 30.14 0.01
N VAL A 46 -0.77 29.74 -0.47
CA VAL A 46 0.32 29.23 0.41
C VAL A 46 1.03 30.38 1.12
N SER A 47 1.05 31.59 0.54
CA SER A 47 1.69 32.75 1.17
C SER A 47 0.95 33.28 2.40
N LEU A 48 -0.29 32.82 2.69
CA LEU A 48 -0.98 33.15 3.94
C LEU A 48 -0.48 32.33 5.14
N ARG A 49 0.34 31.28 4.92
CA ARG A 49 0.85 30.42 5.99
C ARG A 49 2.13 30.96 6.65
N ASP A 50 2.90 31.79 5.95
CA ASP A 50 4.14 32.39 6.49
C ASP A 50 3.90 33.77 7.14
N VAL A 51 2.72 34.35 6.97
CA VAL A 51 2.34 35.63 7.64
C VAL A 51 1.64 35.37 8.98
N SER A 52 1.11 34.16 9.22
CA SER A 52 0.39 33.85 10.47
C SER A 52 1.30 33.69 11.69
N ASP A 53 2.56 33.31 11.52
CA ASP A 53 3.48 33.09 12.65
C ASP A 53 4.28 34.35 13.03
N THR A 54 4.31 35.38 12.18
CA THR A 54 4.92 36.69 12.52
C THR A 54 3.92 37.72 13.05
N GLU A 55 2.62 37.50 12.86
CA GLU A 55 1.58 38.42 13.34
C GLU A 55 0.83 37.94 14.60
N ALA A 56 0.88 36.66 14.94
CA ALA A 56 0.29 36.17 16.20
C ALA A 56 0.98 36.74 17.45
N SER A 57 2.27 37.10 17.35
CA SER A 57 3.04 37.75 18.42
C SER A 57 2.80 39.26 18.54
N LYS A 58 2.04 39.88 17.62
CA LYS A 58 1.72 41.32 17.65
C LYS A 58 0.34 41.65 18.23
N LEU A 59 -0.43 40.64 18.63
CA LEU A 59 -1.73 40.80 19.30
C LEU A 59 -1.68 40.47 20.80
N HIS A 60 -0.49 40.41 21.40
CA HIS A 60 -0.40 40.81 22.80
C HIS A 60 -0.72 42.29 22.84
N ARG A 61 -1.85 42.64 23.49
CA ARG A 61 -2.17 44.01 23.89
C ARG A 61 -0.88 44.67 24.38
N ASN A 62 -0.35 45.59 23.59
CA ASN A 62 0.65 46.56 24.01
C ASN A 62 -0.02 47.46 25.06
N SER A 63 -0.21 46.94 26.27
CA SER A 63 -0.64 47.72 27.43
C SER A 63 0.51 48.60 27.95
N SER A 64 1.71 48.44 27.40
CA SER A 64 2.91 49.24 27.64
C SER A 64 3.10 50.40 26.66
N ALA A 65 2.36 50.46 25.55
CA ALA A 65 2.45 51.55 24.56
C ALA A 65 1.54 52.76 24.86
N LEU A 66 1.06 52.87 26.10
CA LEU A 66 0.41 54.08 26.61
C LEU A 66 1.44 55.02 27.31
N GLU A 67 2.73 54.90 26.96
CA GLU A 67 3.73 55.89 27.32
C GLU A 67 3.52 57.16 26.47
N SER A 68 2.82 58.12 27.09
CA SER A 68 2.64 59.52 26.71
C SER A 68 2.49 59.80 25.20
N LEU A 69 1.30 59.52 24.64
CA LEU A 69 0.90 60.25 23.44
C LEU A 69 0.90 61.76 23.77
N PRO A 70 1.52 62.62 22.93
CA PRO A 70 1.46 64.05 23.13
C PRO A 70 -0.02 64.47 23.15
N TYR A 71 -0.39 65.27 24.15
CA TYR A 71 -1.77 65.75 24.31
C TYR A 71 -2.25 66.37 22.99
N PHE A 72 -3.28 65.77 22.39
CA PHE A 72 -3.88 66.23 21.13
C PHE A 72 -4.29 67.73 21.20
N CYS A 73 -4.75 68.16 22.37
CA CYS A 73 -5.13 69.54 22.63
C CYS A 73 -4.29 70.15 23.77
N THR A 74 -3.77 71.35 23.53
CA THR A 74 -3.10 72.25 24.46
C THR A 74 -3.77 73.61 24.41
N THR A 75 -3.55 74.48 25.40
CA THR A 75 -4.17 75.81 25.44
C THR A 75 -3.79 76.70 24.24
N ALA A 76 -2.63 76.44 23.62
CA ALA A 76 -2.14 77.17 22.46
C ALA A 76 -2.74 76.71 21.12
N ASN A 77 -3.17 75.44 21.02
CA ASN A 77 -3.68 74.85 19.77
C ASN A 77 -5.19 74.57 19.76
N LEU A 78 -5.90 74.92 20.83
CA LEU A 78 -7.32 74.64 21.04
C LEU A 78 -8.22 75.02 19.84
N PRO A 79 -8.11 76.20 19.21
CA PRO A 79 -8.96 76.56 18.07
C PRO A 79 -8.73 75.65 16.86
N SER A 80 -7.47 75.34 16.56
CA SER A 80 -7.08 74.46 15.45
C SER A 80 -7.47 73.01 15.72
N ALA A 81 -7.33 72.55 16.97
CA ALA A 81 -7.68 71.19 17.39
C ALA A 81 -9.20 70.95 17.29
N VAL A 82 -10.02 71.94 17.65
CA VAL A 82 -11.49 71.85 17.53
C VAL A 82 -11.92 71.80 16.06
N VAL A 83 -11.33 72.61 15.19
CA VAL A 83 -11.62 72.59 13.74
C VAL A 83 -11.24 71.23 13.15
N TYR A 84 -10.04 70.72 13.47
CA TYR A 84 -9.57 69.43 12.99
C TYR A 84 -10.44 68.28 13.50
N LEU A 85 -10.77 68.26 14.80
CA LEU A 85 -11.68 67.26 15.37
C LEU A 85 -13.06 67.30 14.73
N SER A 86 -13.60 68.50 14.47
CA SER A 86 -14.88 68.66 13.79
C SER A 86 -14.84 68.11 12.36
N GLN A 87 -13.73 68.28 11.64
CA GLN A 87 -13.55 67.73 10.29
C GLN A 87 -13.42 66.21 10.31
N GLU A 88 -12.65 65.64 11.24
CA GLU A 88 -12.50 64.19 11.40
C GLU A 88 -13.82 63.52 11.77
N LEU A 89 -14.57 64.08 12.74
CA LEU A 89 -15.89 63.58 13.10
C LEU A 89 -16.86 63.64 11.92
N GLN A 90 -16.82 64.72 11.14
CA GLN A 90 -17.65 64.85 9.94
C GLN A 90 -17.22 63.88 8.83
N GLY A 91 -15.92 63.61 8.68
CA GLY A 91 -15.39 62.58 7.78
C GLY A 91 -15.81 61.16 8.18
N MET A 92 -15.98 60.91 9.47
CA MET A 92 -16.54 59.65 10.01
C MET A 92 -18.07 59.59 9.97
N GLY A 93 -18.75 60.63 9.47
CA GLY A 93 -20.21 60.70 9.37
C GLY A 93 -20.94 61.05 10.68
N LEU A 94 -20.21 61.48 11.72
CA LEU A 94 -20.74 61.89 13.03
C LEU A 94 -21.03 63.39 13.01
N GLY A 95 -22.14 63.75 12.39
CA GLY A 95 -22.45 65.12 12.01
C GLY A 95 -22.98 65.99 13.15
N CYS A 96 -22.13 66.91 13.65
CA CYS A 96 -22.59 68.20 14.18
C CYS A 96 -21.42 69.20 14.15
N PRO A 97 -21.57 70.42 13.59
CA PRO A 97 -20.51 71.41 13.63
C PRO A 97 -20.22 71.78 15.09
N LEU A 98 -19.01 71.45 15.55
CA LEU A 98 -18.58 71.76 16.91
C LEU A 98 -18.44 73.27 17.15
N ILE A 99 -18.50 74.08 16.09
CA ILE A 99 -18.36 75.54 16.14
C ILE A 99 -19.72 76.17 15.82
N GLU A 100 -20.19 77.04 16.72
CA GLU A 100 -21.43 77.81 16.55
C GLU A 100 -21.28 78.84 15.43
N THR A 101 -22.23 78.84 14.48
CA THR A 101 -22.29 79.80 13.37
C THR A 101 -22.50 81.22 13.90
N GLY A 102 -21.43 82.03 13.84
CA GLY A 102 -21.45 83.45 14.18
C GLY A 102 -20.69 83.84 15.46
N SER A 103 -20.24 82.89 16.29
CA SER A 103 -19.61 83.20 17.59
C SER A 103 -18.18 82.66 17.78
N GLN A 104 -17.66 81.81 16.87
CA GLN A 104 -16.35 81.12 17.02
C GLN A 104 -16.24 80.34 18.35
N ARG A 105 -17.38 79.98 18.97
CA ARG A 105 -17.46 79.26 20.24
C ARG A 105 -17.77 77.79 20.01
N VAL A 106 -17.28 76.95 20.90
CA VAL A 106 -17.52 75.51 20.89
C VAL A 106 -18.95 75.23 21.37
N ASN A 107 -19.74 74.55 20.54
CA ASN A 107 -21.05 74.04 20.94
C ASN A 107 -20.85 72.80 21.83
N LEU A 108 -20.97 72.99 23.14
CA LEU A 108 -20.76 71.94 24.13
C LEU A 108 -21.78 70.81 24.02
N VAL A 109 -23.03 71.11 23.62
CA VAL A 109 -24.08 70.10 23.46
C VAL A 109 -23.76 69.20 22.26
N ALA A 110 -23.35 69.80 21.14
CA ALA A 110 -22.87 69.06 19.97
C ALA A 110 -21.66 68.18 20.33
N LEU A 111 -20.70 68.70 21.09
CA LEU A 111 -19.53 67.96 21.53
C LEU A 111 -19.87 66.76 22.43
N ILE A 112 -20.76 66.93 23.41
CA ILE A 112 -21.13 65.85 24.32
C ILE A 112 -21.88 64.75 23.55
N ASN A 113 -22.78 65.13 22.64
CA ASN A 113 -23.52 64.17 21.81
C ASN A 113 -22.59 63.40 20.85
N THR A 114 -21.64 64.07 20.20
CA THR A 114 -20.65 63.39 19.34
C THR A 114 -19.74 62.48 20.17
N CYS A 115 -19.29 62.90 21.35
CA CYS A 115 -18.55 62.02 22.27
C CYS A 115 -19.36 60.76 22.66
N TRP A 116 -20.66 60.90 22.89
CA TRP A 116 -21.54 59.76 23.16
C TRP A 116 -21.66 58.84 21.94
N GLU A 117 -21.90 59.37 20.74
CA GLU A 117 -21.97 58.60 19.50
C GLU A 117 -20.67 57.84 19.21
N VAL A 118 -19.51 58.49 19.34
CA VAL A 118 -18.19 57.85 19.22
C VAL A 118 -18.04 56.72 20.23
N THR A 119 -18.44 56.95 21.48
CA THR A 119 -18.35 55.93 22.54
C THR A 119 -19.24 54.71 22.22
N GLN A 120 -20.43 54.94 21.65
CA GLN A 120 -21.32 53.86 21.28
C GLN A 120 -20.86 53.11 20.03
N LEU A 121 -20.32 53.81 19.03
CA LEU A 121 -19.69 53.18 17.88
C LEU A 121 -18.48 52.35 18.29
N TYR A 122 -17.64 52.85 19.19
CA TYR A 122 -16.51 52.08 19.74
C TYR A 122 -17.00 50.81 20.45
N ARG A 123 -18.03 50.91 21.30
CA ARG A 123 -18.60 49.74 21.97
C ARG A 123 -19.21 48.72 20.99
N ALA A 124 -19.88 49.19 19.94
CA ALA A 124 -20.42 48.33 18.89
C ALA A 124 -19.30 47.64 18.11
N SER A 125 -18.30 48.40 17.65
CA SER A 125 -17.12 47.89 16.96
C SER A 125 -16.34 46.87 17.80
N ALA A 126 -16.18 47.13 19.10
CA ALA A 126 -15.54 46.18 20.02
C ALA A 126 -16.33 44.87 20.15
N ARG A 127 -17.67 44.93 20.17
CA ARG A 127 -18.52 43.72 20.18
C ARG A 127 -18.39 42.95 18.88
N ASP A 128 -18.44 43.63 17.74
CA ASP A 128 -18.29 43.00 16.42
C ASP A 128 -16.90 42.37 16.26
N SER A 129 -15.85 43.05 16.74
CA SER A 129 -14.49 42.52 16.76
C SER A 129 -14.41 41.24 17.59
N ASN A 130 -14.99 41.20 18.79
CA ASN A 130 -15.02 39.97 19.60
C ASN A 130 -15.81 38.85 18.91
N ASN A 131 -16.97 39.15 18.31
CA ASN A 131 -17.76 38.17 17.57
C ASN A 131 -16.98 37.56 16.39
N LEU A 132 -16.22 38.38 15.65
CA LEU A 132 -15.36 37.93 14.56
C LEU A 132 -14.19 37.09 15.06
N LEU A 133 -13.59 37.43 16.21
CA LEU A 133 -12.54 36.61 16.82
C LEU A 133 -13.07 35.25 17.26
N ASP A 134 -14.28 35.20 17.84
CA ASP A 134 -14.93 33.94 18.23
C ASP A 134 -15.30 33.10 17.01
N GLN A 135 -15.79 33.73 15.95
CA GLN A 135 -16.05 33.02 14.68
C GLN A 135 -14.75 32.44 14.11
N ARG A 136 -13.68 33.25 14.07
CA ARG A 136 -12.36 32.78 13.61
C ARG A 136 -11.85 31.59 14.43
N ARG A 137 -12.07 31.60 15.75
CA ARG A 137 -11.70 30.46 16.61
C ARG A 137 -12.48 29.19 16.24
N ARG A 138 -13.79 29.31 15.97
CA ARG A 138 -14.62 28.19 15.50
C ARG A 138 -14.15 27.67 14.14
N ASP A 139 -13.93 28.57 13.19
CA ASP A 139 -13.48 28.19 11.84
C ASP A 139 -12.13 27.46 11.87
N ILE A 140 -11.20 27.89 12.74
CA ILE A 140 -9.91 27.21 12.95
C ILE A 140 -10.12 25.81 13.56
N ALA A 141 -11.02 25.66 14.53
CA ALA A 141 -11.34 24.36 15.12
C ALA A 141 -11.93 23.41 14.07
N ASP A 142 -12.86 23.88 13.24
CA ASP A 142 -13.46 23.11 12.16
C ASP A 142 -12.43 22.73 11.09
N LEU A 143 -11.54 23.66 10.73
CA LEU A 143 -10.42 23.40 9.82
C LEU A 143 -9.50 22.29 10.36
N ASN A 144 -9.12 22.38 11.64
CA ASN A 144 -8.27 21.38 12.29
C ASN A 144 -8.95 20.01 12.33
N HIS A 145 -10.26 19.96 12.62
CA HIS A 145 -11.03 18.72 12.60
C HIS A 145 -11.06 18.11 11.20
N CYS A 146 -11.37 18.90 10.17
CA CYS A 146 -11.33 18.47 8.77
C CYS A 146 -9.94 17.98 8.35
N GLN A 147 -8.87 18.66 8.78
CA GLN A 147 -7.49 18.23 8.51
C GLN A 147 -7.15 16.88 9.17
N SER A 148 -7.59 16.66 10.42
CA SER A 148 -7.44 15.36 11.09
C SER A 148 -8.18 14.27 10.32
N ASN A 149 -9.44 14.50 9.94
CA ASN A 149 -10.22 13.54 9.18
C ASN A 149 -9.57 13.22 7.82
N ILE A 150 -9.02 14.22 7.13
CA ILE A 150 -8.28 14.01 5.87
C ILE A 150 -7.05 13.13 6.11
N LYS A 151 -6.30 13.36 7.20
CA LYS A 151 -5.13 12.54 7.54
C LYS A 151 -5.52 11.09 7.81
N ASP A 152 -6.58 10.87 8.58
CA ASP A 152 -7.07 9.53 8.92
C ASP A 152 -7.59 8.80 7.67
N LEU A 153 -8.35 9.49 6.82
CA LEU A 153 -8.83 8.95 5.54
C LEU A 153 -7.69 8.60 4.60
N ARG A 154 -6.62 9.41 4.54
CA ARG A 154 -5.41 9.08 3.76
C ARG A 154 -4.74 7.81 4.28
N GLY A 155 -4.59 7.67 5.60
CA GLY A 155 -4.07 6.44 6.21
C GLY A 155 -4.91 5.21 5.85
N ASN A 156 -6.23 5.33 5.91
CA ASN A 156 -7.14 4.25 5.51
C ASN A 156 -7.01 3.89 4.02
N VAL A 157 -6.84 4.88 3.14
CA VAL A 157 -6.60 4.61 1.71
C VAL A 157 -5.30 3.84 1.50
N GLU A 158 -4.21 4.29 2.12
CA GLU A 158 -2.91 3.61 2.03
C GLU A 158 -2.96 2.16 2.57
N GLU A 159 -3.69 1.92 3.67
CA GLU A 159 -3.91 0.58 4.20
C GLU A 159 -4.70 -0.29 3.20
N LYS A 160 -5.78 0.25 2.63
CA LYS A 160 -6.60 -0.50 1.66
C LYS A 160 -5.83 -0.79 0.38
N GLU A 161 -5.00 0.12 -0.10
CA GLU A 161 -4.11 -0.10 -1.24
C GLU A 161 -3.13 -1.25 -0.96
N ARG A 162 -2.52 -1.31 0.23
CA ARG A 162 -1.66 -2.43 0.63
C ARG A 162 -2.41 -3.76 0.64
N LEU A 163 -3.61 -3.80 1.22
CA LEU A 163 -4.44 -5.00 1.25
C LEU A 163 -4.85 -5.46 -0.16
N VAL A 164 -5.10 -4.52 -1.07
CA VAL A 164 -5.39 -4.83 -2.48
C VAL A 164 -4.16 -5.44 -3.17
N CYS A 165 -2.97 -4.88 -2.98
CA CYS A 165 -1.73 -5.46 -3.52
C CYS A 165 -1.49 -6.89 -3.01
N ASP A 166 -1.67 -7.13 -1.72
CA ASP A 166 -1.53 -8.47 -1.14
C ASP A 166 -2.56 -9.47 -1.70
N ALA A 167 -3.81 -9.02 -1.90
CA ALA A 167 -4.85 -9.84 -2.50
C ALA A 167 -4.54 -10.17 -3.97
N GLN A 168 -4.06 -9.20 -4.75
CA GLN A 168 -3.66 -9.39 -6.13
C GLN A 168 -2.50 -10.38 -6.28
N GLU A 169 -1.51 -10.34 -5.38
CA GLU A 169 -0.41 -11.31 -5.41
C GLU A 169 -0.88 -12.72 -5.06
N LYS A 170 -1.77 -12.87 -4.06
CA LYS A 170 -2.39 -14.16 -3.74
C LYS A 170 -3.21 -14.69 -4.92
N GLU A 171 -3.97 -13.83 -5.60
CA GLU A 171 -4.71 -14.21 -6.80
C GLU A 171 -3.76 -14.66 -7.92
N ARG A 172 -2.67 -13.91 -8.17
CA ARG A 172 -1.65 -14.27 -9.18
C ARG A 172 -1.05 -15.66 -8.91
N GLN A 173 -0.71 -15.95 -7.65
CA GLN A 173 -0.20 -17.26 -7.24
C GLN A 173 -1.24 -18.37 -7.44
N ALA A 174 -2.48 -18.15 -7.01
CA ALA A 174 -3.57 -19.12 -7.19
C ALA A 174 -3.85 -19.40 -8.68
N VAL A 175 -3.83 -18.37 -9.53
CA VAL A 175 -3.99 -18.51 -10.99
C VAL A 175 -2.82 -19.30 -11.58
N SER A 176 -1.58 -19.07 -11.14
CA SER A 176 -0.42 -19.84 -11.59
C SER A 176 -0.55 -21.32 -11.25
N VAL A 177 -0.93 -21.64 -10.00
CA VAL A 177 -1.16 -23.02 -9.55
C VAL A 177 -2.31 -23.66 -10.33
N SER A 178 -3.41 -22.95 -10.52
CA SER A 178 -4.57 -23.43 -11.29
C SER A 178 -4.19 -23.76 -12.73
N LYS A 179 -3.41 -22.91 -13.40
CA LYS A 179 -2.90 -23.17 -14.75
C LYS A 179 -2.00 -24.40 -14.79
N ALA A 180 -1.12 -24.58 -13.81
CA ALA A 180 -0.24 -25.74 -13.73
C ALA A 180 -1.06 -27.04 -13.55
N LEU A 181 -2.06 -27.03 -12.66
CA LEU A 181 -2.95 -28.17 -12.45
C LEU A 181 -3.81 -28.47 -13.69
N ALA A 182 -4.30 -27.46 -14.39
CA ALA A 182 -5.05 -27.64 -15.63
C ALA A 182 -4.19 -28.29 -16.73
N SER A 183 -2.92 -27.91 -16.84
CA SER A 183 -1.96 -28.54 -17.76
C SER A 183 -1.71 -30.00 -17.40
N LYS A 184 -1.46 -30.31 -16.11
CA LYS A 184 -1.31 -31.70 -15.64
C LYS A 184 -2.55 -32.54 -15.93
N LEU A 185 -3.74 -32.02 -15.63
CA LEU A 185 -5.01 -32.70 -15.91
C LEU A 185 -5.18 -32.98 -17.42
N LYS A 186 -4.74 -32.06 -18.28
CA LYS A 186 -4.79 -32.27 -19.73
C LYS A 186 -3.85 -33.40 -20.16
N ALA A 187 -2.61 -33.41 -19.65
CA ALA A 187 -1.65 -34.48 -19.92
C ALA A 187 -2.15 -35.85 -19.46
N GLU A 188 -2.66 -35.96 -18.23
CA GLU A 188 -3.25 -37.20 -17.70
C GLU A 188 -4.44 -37.68 -18.56
N LYS A 189 -5.30 -36.76 -19.02
CA LYS A 189 -6.39 -37.11 -19.94
C LYS A 189 -5.87 -37.64 -21.28
N GLU A 190 -4.76 -37.13 -21.79
CA GLU A 190 -4.13 -37.61 -23.02
C GLU A 190 -3.52 -39.00 -22.83
N GLU A 191 -2.83 -39.24 -21.71
CA GLU A 191 -2.30 -40.56 -21.36
C GLU A 191 -3.41 -41.61 -21.19
N VAL A 192 -4.50 -41.27 -20.49
CA VAL A 192 -5.66 -42.16 -20.37
C VAL A 192 -6.25 -42.51 -21.74
N ARG A 193 -6.34 -41.54 -22.67
CA ARG A 193 -6.81 -41.82 -24.04
C ARG A 193 -5.85 -42.74 -24.80
N LYS A 194 -4.53 -42.53 -24.70
CA LYS A 194 -3.52 -43.40 -25.33
C LYS A 194 -3.61 -44.83 -24.79
N LEU A 195 -3.63 -45.00 -23.47
CA LEU A 195 -3.74 -46.30 -22.82
C LEU A 195 -5.07 -47.00 -23.17
N SER A 196 -6.18 -46.26 -23.19
CA SER A 196 -7.47 -46.79 -23.62
C SER A 196 -7.43 -47.30 -25.07
N SER A 197 -6.73 -46.59 -25.97
CA SER A 197 -6.56 -47.04 -27.36
C SER A 197 -5.72 -48.31 -27.45
N VAL A 198 -4.61 -48.39 -26.72
CA VAL A 198 -3.77 -49.60 -26.65
C VAL A 198 -4.55 -50.80 -26.08
N LEU A 199 -5.34 -50.59 -25.02
CA LEU A 199 -6.20 -51.64 -24.46
C LEU A 199 -7.24 -52.13 -25.47
N GLN A 200 -7.87 -51.22 -26.22
CA GLN A 200 -8.82 -51.58 -27.26
C GLN A 200 -8.16 -52.38 -28.39
N GLN A 201 -6.96 -51.98 -28.83
CA GLN A 201 -6.20 -52.74 -29.83
C GLN A 201 -5.81 -54.13 -29.32
N ARG A 202 -5.38 -54.22 -28.06
CA ARG A 202 -5.06 -55.50 -27.42
C ARG A 202 -6.27 -56.41 -27.36
N GLU A 203 -7.43 -55.90 -26.97
CA GLU A 203 -8.70 -56.65 -26.92
C GLU A 203 -9.05 -57.21 -28.30
N VAL A 204 -9.01 -56.37 -29.35
CA VAL A 204 -9.25 -56.82 -30.73
C VAL A 204 -8.26 -57.91 -31.16
N HIS A 205 -6.97 -57.76 -30.82
CA HIS A 205 -5.96 -58.76 -31.11
C HIS A 205 -6.20 -60.09 -30.38
N HIS A 206 -6.55 -60.04 -29.09
CA HIS A 206 -6.86 -61.24 -28.30
C HIS A 206 -8.12 -61.93 -28.85
N GLN A 207 -9.15 -61.18 -29.21
CA GLN A 207 -10.35 -61.73 -29.86
C GLN A 207 -10.02 -62.41 -31.19
N HIS A 208 -9.12 -61.83 -32.00
CA HIS A 208 -8.69 -62.46 -33.25
C HIS A 208 -7.93 -63.77 -33.00
N GLU A 209 -6.98 -63.78 -32.07
CA GLU A 209 -6.24 -65.01 -31.71
C GLU A 209 -7.15 -66.09 -31.10
N LEU A 210 -8.12 -65.70 -30.27
CA LEU A 210 -9.13 -66.63 -29.73
C LEU A 210 -9.94 -67.26 -30.87
N ARG A 211 -10.48 -66.47 -31.82
CA ARG A 211 -11.21 -67.02 -32.98
C ARG A 211 -10.34 -67.95 -33.82
N LYS A 212 -9.07 -67.60 -34.04
CA LYS A 212 -8.11 -68.45 -34.77
C LYS A 212 -7.89 -69.78 -34.06
N LYS A 213 -7.75 -69.77 -32.74
CA LYS A 213 -7.62 -70.97 -31.91
C LYS A 213 -8.88 -71.80 -31.86
N GLU A 214 -10.05 -71.16 -31.81
CA GLU A 214 -11.34 -71.82 -31.88
C GLU A 214 -11.50 -72.56 -33.23
N ILE A 215 -11.14 -71.92 -34.35
CA ILE A 215 -11.15 -72.54 -35.68
C ILE A 215 -10.16 -73.72 -35.76
N GLU A 216 -8.94 -73.58 -35.22
CA GLU A 216 -7.94 -74.66 -35.17
C GLU A 216 -8.44 -75.84 -34.34
N ASN A 217 -9.04 -75.58 -33.17
CA ASN A 217 -9.62 -76.59 -32.30
C ASN A 217 -10.78 -77.32 -33.00
N ASN A 218 -11.66 -76.59 -33.67
CA ASN A 218 -12.75 -77.17 -34.46
C ASN A 218 -12.21 -78.10 -35.57
N ARG A 219 -11.16 -77.69 -36.30
CA ARG A 219 -10.50 -78.53 -37.32
C ARG A 219 -9.88 -79.80 -36.72
N LEU A 220 -9.19 -79.69 -35.59
CA LEU A 220 -8.60 -80.84 -34.90
C LEU A 220 -9.70 -81.79 -34.39
N THR A 221 -10.76 -81.22 -33.85
CA THR A 221 -11.96 -81.95 -33.41
C THR A 221 -12.60 -82.69 -34.59
N GLU A 222 -12.78 -82.06 -35.74
CA GLU A 222 -13.27 -82.73 -36.97
C GLU A 222 -12.35 -83.86 -37.42
N ARG A 223 -11.02 -83.66 -37.42
CA ARG A 223 -10.05 -84.70 -37.80
C ARG A 223 -10.11 -85.89 -36.84
N LEU A 224 -10.22 -85.62 -35.54
CA LEU A 224 -10.39 -86.65 -34.52
C LEU A 224 -11.71 -87.41 -34.73
N HIS A 225 -12.82 -86.71 -35.00
CA HIS A 225 -14.09 -87.36 -35.37
C HIS A 225 -13.94 -88.24 -36.62
N ARG A 226 -13.25 -87.80 -37.68
CA ARG A 226 -12.98 -88.65 -38.87
C ARG A 226 -12.18 -89.91 -38.54
N LEU A 227 -11.17 -89.81 -37.67
CA LEU A 227 -10.37 -90.94 -37.22
C LEU A 227 -11.17 -91.93 -36.36
N ILE A 228 -12.08 -91.44 -35.50
CA ILE A 228 -12.94 -92.26 -34.64
C ILE A 228 -14.07 -92.91 -35.46
N SER A 229 -14.67 -92.18 -36.40
CA SER A 229 -15.77 -92.67 -37.25
C SER A 229 -15.33 -93.68 -38.31
N GLY A 230 -14.02 -93.99 -38.41
CA GLY A 230 -13.53 -95.20 -39.09
C GLY A 230 -13.45 -95.15 -40.61
N ASP A 231 -13.32 -93.98 -41.24
CA ASP A 231 -13.15 -93.89 -42.69
C ASP A 231 -11.70 -94.18 -43.10
N ARG A 232 -11.38 -95.48 -43.29
CA ARG A 232 -10.12 -95.94 -43.89
C ARG A 232 -10.17 -95.88 -45.43
N SER A 233 -10.43 -94.70 -46.00
CA SER A 233 -10.23 -94.49 -47.44
C SER A 233 -8.82 -93.97 -47.73
N SER A 234 -8.02 -94.90 -48.24
CA SER A 234 -6.74 -94.80 -48.96
C SER A 234 -6.37 -93.44 -49.60
N GLU A 235 -5.73 -92.51 -48.88
CA GLU A 235 -4.73 -91.58 -49.45
C GLU A 235 -3.95 -90.80 -48.38
N LEU A 236 -2.99 -91.44 -47.70
CA LEU A 236 -2.01 -90.72 -46.86
C LEU A 236 -0.60 -91.22 -47.18
N ARG A 237 0.02 -90.61 -48.19
CA ARG A 237 1.46 -90.70 -48.45
C ARG A 237 2.11 -89.39 -47.94
N PRO A 238 2.97 -89.42 -46.91
CA PRO A 238 3.69 -88.22 -46.50
C PRO A 238 4.83 -87.91 -47.50
N PRO A 239 5.08 -86.64 -47.89
CA PRO A 239 6.21 -86.29 -48.74
C PRO A 239 7.52 -86.34 -47.93
N SER A 240 8.46 -87.12 -48.44
CA SER A 240 9.84 -87.26 -47.99
C SER A 240 10.60 -85.94 -48.12
N MET A 241 11.21 -85.48 -47.03
CA MET A 241 12.15 -84.36 -47.02
C MET A 241 13.49 -84.78 -47.64
N THR A 242 13.82 -84.27 -48.82
CA THR A 242 15.15 -84.37 -49.43
C THR A 242 15.95 -83.09 -49.14
N VAL A 243 16.89 -83.20 -48.20
CA VAL A 243 17.91 -82.16 -47.94
C VAL A 243 19.03 -82.35 -48.97
N SER A 244 19.08 -81.51 -49.99
CA SER A 244 20.14 -81.53 -51.01
C SER A 244 21.11 -80.36 -50.86
N SER A 245 22.40 -80.74 -50.87
CA SER A 245 23.60 -79.99 -51.30
C SER A 245 24.35 -79.10 -50.29
N THR A 246 25.40 -79.68 -49.68
CA THR A 246 26.62 -78.98 -49.25
C THR A 246 27.46 -78.62 -50.47
N LEU A 247 27.33 -77.41 -51.01
CA LEU A 247 28.22 -76.87 -52.04
C LEU A 247 29.40 -76.13 -51.40
N ALA A 248 30.58 -76.77 -51.41
CA ALA A 248 31.86 -76.13 -51.14
C ALA A 248 32.23 -75.20 -52.31
N ARG A 249 32.26 -73.89 -52.09
CA ARG A 249 32.79 -72.91 -53.07
C ARG A 249 34.20 -72.50 -52.69
N THR A 250 35.14 -72.91 -53.52
CA THR A 250 36.52 -72.42 -53.61
C THR A 250 36.54 -71.09 -54.37
N ASN A 251 36.21 -69.98 -53.70
CA ASN A 251 36.63 -68.66 -54.16
C ASN A 251 36.71 -67.72 -52.94
N ARG A 252 37.95 -67.33 -52.60
CA ARG A 252 38.27 -66.45 -51.47
C ARG A 252 37.95 -65.00 -51.83
N SER A 253 36.68 -64.65 -51.74
CA SER A 253 36.24 -63.36 -51.19
C SER A 253 34.76 -63.47 -50.89
N ARG A 254 34.45 -64.06 -49.73
CA ARG A 254 33.09 -64.05 -49.19
C ARG A 254 32.85 -62.61 -48.78
N ALA A 255 31.92 -61.91 -49.44
CA ALA A 255 31.28 -60.76 -48.82
C ALA A 255 30.96 -61.19 -47.39
N LYS A 256 31.59 -60.55 -46.39
CA LYS A 256 31.28 -60.82 -44.99
C LYS A 256 29.80 -60.50 -44.86
N TRP A 257 28.97 -61.54 -44.86
CA TRP A 257 27.56 -61.40 -44.53
C TRP A 257 27.54 -60.62 -43.23
N LYS A 258 26.67 -59.61 -43.13
CA LYS A 258 26.40 -58.94 -41.86
C LYS A 258 25.97 -60.03 -40.89
N THR A 259 26.92 -60.61 -40.17
CA THR A 259 26.65 -61.59 -39.14
C THR A 259 26.07 -60.82 -37.97
N GLU A 260 25.21 -61.46 -37.20
CA GLU A 260 24.65 -60.88 -35.98
C GLU A 260 25.75 -60.29 -35.08
N ALA A 261 26.91 -60.94 -35.00
CA ALA A 261 28.09 -60.42 -34.31
C ALA A 261 28.71 -59.15 -34.92
N SER A 262 28.66 -58.95 -36.25
CA SER A 262 29.15 -57.73 -36.90
C SER A 262 28.16 -56.57 -36.82
N ASN A 263 26.86 -56.86 -36.87
CA ASN A 263 25.82 -55.85 -36.60
C ASN A 263 25.81 -55.48 -35.12
N ALA A 264 25.91 -56.45 -34.21
CA ALA A 264 26.02 -56.21 -32.78
C ALA A 264 27.22 -55.31 -32.43
N ARG A 265 28.39 -55.54 -33.03
CA ARG A 265 29.55 -54.64 -32.84
C ARG A 265 29.32 -53.22 -33.36
N HIS A 266 28.69 -53.09 -34.53
CA HIS A 266 28.36 -51.77 -35.07
C HIS A 266 27.31 -51.04 -34.23
N GLU A 267 26.34 -51.78 -33.71
CA GLU A 267 25.31 -51.30 -32.80
C GLU A 267 25.94 -50.88 -31.46
N GLU A 268 26.80 -51.70 -30.87
CA GLU A 268 27.58 -51.39 -29.66
C GLU A 268 28.43 -50.12 -29.85
N ASP A 269 29.08 -49.94 -31.01
CA ASP A 269 29.85 -48.73 -31.31
C ASP A 269 28.95 -47.49 -31.47
N LEU A 270 27.74 -47.66 -32.03
CA LEU A 270 26.73 -46.60 -32.12
C LEU A 270 26.25 -46.20 -30.72
N HIS A 271 25.86 -47.18 -29.88
CA HIS A 271 25.44 -46.97 -28.49
C HIS A 271 26.55 -46.28 -27.70
N ARG A 272 27.81 -46.69 -27.88
CA ARG A 272 28.96 -46.08 -27.20
C ARG A 272 29.18 -44.62 -27.63
N ARG A 273 29.00 -44.30 -28.92
CA ARG A 273 29.10 -42.92 -29.41
C ARG A 273 27.98 -42.04 -28.85
N ILE A 274 26.75 -42.56 -28.84
CA ILE A 274 25.59 -41.86 -28.28
C ILE A 274 25.79 -41.59 -26.78
N LEU A 275 26.23 -42.60 -26.02
CA LEU A 275 26.55 -42.47 -24.60
C LEU A 275 27.66 -41.44 -24.37
N SER A 276 28.76 -41.50 -25.12
CA SER A 276 29.84 -40.51 -25.01
C SER A 276 29.37 -39.08 -25.31
N GLN A 277 28.44 -38.90 -26.24
CA GLN A 277 27.85 -37.59 -26.54
C GLN A 277 26.93 -37.11 -25.41
N TYR A 278 26.11 -37.99 -24.83
CA TYR A 278 25.29 -37.66 -23.65
C TYR A 278 26.16 -37.33 -22.43
N GLU A 279 27.23 -38.08 -22.19
CA GLU A 279 28.19 -37.80 -21.12
C GLU A 279 28.84 -36.42 -21.30
N ALA A 280 29.24 -36.08 -22.53
CA ALA A 280 29.77 -34.75 -22.85
C ALA A 280 28.74 -33.64 -22.61
N TRP A 281 27.46 -33.86 -22.97
CA TRP A 281 26.38 -32.91 -22.72
C TRP A 281 26.05 -32.75 -21.25
N VAL A 282 26.01 -33.84 -20.49
CA VAL A 282 25.83 -33.79 -19.03
C VAL A 282 26.99 -33.03 -18.40
N GLY A 283 28.22 -33.23 -18.88
CA GLY A 283 29.38 -32.45 -18.44
C GLY A 283 29.25 -30.95 -18.73
N GLN A 284 28.80 -30.57 -19.93
CA GLN A 284 28.56 -29.17 -20.31
C GLN A 284 27.45 -28.53 -19.46
N LEU A 285 26.30 -29.21 -19.32
CA LEU A 285 25.19 -28.75 -18.48
C LEU A 285 25.60 -28.61 -17.02
N SER A 286 26.40 -29.54 -16.49
CA SER A 286 26.94 -29.43 -15.12
C SER A 286 27.82 -28.20 -14.98
N ALA A 287 28.73 -27.97 -15.93
CA ALA A 287 29.61 -26.81 -15.91
C ALA A 287 28.83 -25.48 -16.02
N GLU A 288 27.81 -25.42 -16.88
CA GLU A 288 26.92 -24.25 -16.99
C GLU A 288 26.12 -24.03 -15.70
N ASN A 289 25.62 -25.09 -15.08
CA ASN A 289 24.90 -25.01 -13.81
C ASN A 289 25.82 -24.49 -12.69
N ASP A 290 27.06 -24.95 -12.63
CA ASP A 290 28.04 -24.45 -11.67
C ASP A 290 28.41 -22.98 -11.93
N GLN A 291 28.49 -22.55 -13.19
CA GLN A 291 28.66 -21.14 -13.55
C GLN A 291 27.46 -20.28 -13.13
N LEU A 292 26.23 -20.77 -13.32
CA LEU A 292 25.00 -20.08 -12.89
C LEU A 292 24.93 -19.97 -11.37
N LYS A 293 25.24 -21.05 -10.64
CA LYS A 293 25.33 -21.03 -9.17
C LYS A 293 26.37 -20.02 -8.69
N THR A 294 27.51 -19.93 -9.38
CA THR A 294 28.57 -18.97 -9.06
C THR A 294 28.10 -17.53 -9.30
N CYS A 295 27.44 -17.27 -10.43
CA CYS A 295 26.87 -15.95 -10.74
C CYS A 295 25.80 -15.54 -9.71
N LEU A 296 24.86 -16.45 -9.40
CA LEU A 296 23.82 -16.23 -8.40
C LEU A 296 24.41 -15.94 -7.02
N SER A 297 25.45 -16.69 -6.62
CA SER A 297 26.15 -16.49 -5.35
C SER A 297 26.85 -15.13 -5.31
N SER A 298 27.45 -14.69 -6.44
CA SER A 298 28.05 -13.36 -6.58
C SER A 298 26.99 -12.25 -6.41
N ILE A 299 25.85 -12.35 -7.10
CA ILE A 299 24.74 -11.39 -6.99
C ILE A 299 24.19 -11.37 -5.56
N SER A 300 23.93 -12.54 -4.97
CA SER A 300 23.45 -12.67 -3.59
C SER A 300 24.43 -12.04 -2.58
N THR A 301 25.74 -12.25 -2.78
CA THR A 301 26.78 -11.64 -1.94
C THR A 301 26.80 -10.12 -2.08
N GLN A 302 26.63 -9.59 -3.30
CA GLN A 302 26.56 -8.14 -3.53
C GLN A 302 25.31 -7.52 -2.90
N MET A 303 24.15 -8.16 -3.05
CA MET A 303 22.91 -7.74 -2.39
C MET A 303 23.05 -7.77 -0.87
N SER A 304 23.61 -8.84 -0.31
CA SER A 304 23.84 -8.95 1.13
C SER A 304 24.80 -7.88 1.66
N LYS A 305 25.85 -7.54 0.90
CA LYS A 305 26.78 -6.44 1.23
C LYS A 305 26.08 -5.08 1.21
N LEU A 306 25.14 -4.85 0.29
CA LEU A 306 24.33 -3.63 0.25
C LEU A 306 23.41 -3.58 1.47
N ILE A 307 22.66 -4.65 1.72
CA ILE A 307 21.78 -4.75 2.88
C ILE A 307 22.58 -4.52 4.18
N SER A 308 23.73 -5.17 4.36
CA SER A 308 24.55 -5.00 5.57
C SER A 308 25.16 -3.61 5.72
N LYS A 309 25.45 -2.91 4.62
CA LYS A 309 26.01 -1.55 4.65
C LYS A 309 24.97 -0.52 5.10
N TYR A 310 23.69 -0.75 4.77
CA TYR A 310 22.61 0.23 5.02
C TYR A 310 21.63 -0.21 6.11
N SER A 311 21.70 -1.46 6.58
CA SER A 311 20.95 -2.00 7.73
C SER A 311 21.53 -1.57 9.11
N LYS A 312 22.50 -0.66 9.16
CA LYS A 312 23.04 -0.15 10.44
C LYS A 312 22.15 0.86 11.16
N ASN A 313 20.99 1.21 10.60
CA ASN A 313 19.94 1.93 11.29
C ASN A 313 18.70 1.03 11.40
N GLU A 314 18.69 0.13 12.38
CA GLU A 314 17.56 -0.14 13.27
C GLU A 314 17.87 -1.37 14.16
N ASN A 315 17.64 -1.14 15.45
CA ASN A 315 17.50 -2.04 16.60
C ASN A 315 17.77 -3.55 16.48
N LYS A 316 18.54 -4.02 17.48
CA LYS A 316 18.80 -5.43 17.85
C LYS A 316 17.50 -6.24 18.03
N LEU A 317 17.45 -7.45 17.45
CA LEU A 317 16.82 -8.64 18.05
C LEU A 317 17.54 -9.91 17.55
N PRO A 318 17.67 -10.97 18.39
CA PRO A 318 18.70 -12.00 18.24
C PRO A 318 18.37 -13.06 17.21
N THR A 319 19.44 -13.50 16.56
CA THR A 319 19.63 -14.77 15.88
C THR A 319 19.48 -15.93 16.87
N GLU A 320 18.50 -16.81 16.65
CA GLU A 320 18.66 -18.26 16.80
C GLU A 320 17.67 -18.97 15.87
N GLY A 321 18.18 -19.94 15.11
CA GLY A 321 17.40 -20.70 14.14
C GLY A 321 18.23 -21.15 12.94
N ASP A 322 19.37 -21.78 13.22
CA ASP A 322 19.96 -22.74 12.29
C ASP A 322 18.95 -23.88 12.10
N MET A 323 18.48 -24.12 10.88
CA MET A 323 18.11 -25.46 10.42
C MET A 323 17.82 -25.47 8.91
N ASN A 324 18.74 -26.13 8.20
CA ASN A 324 18.48 -27.01 7.05
C ASN A 324 18.36 -26.39 5.66
N SER A 325 19.55 -26.20 5.09
CA SER A 325 19.92 -26.86 3.83
C SER A 325 19.15 -28.18 3.60
N SER A 326 18.25 -28.17 2.62
CA SER A 326 17.83 -29.40 1.96
C SER A 326 17.52 -29.07 0.50
N MET A 327 18.59 -29.05 -0.31
CA MET A 327 18.46 -29.41 -1.72
C MET A 327 17.96 -30.86 -1.79
N THR A 328 16.66 -31.06 -1.87
CA THR A 328 16.12 -32.32 -2.38
C THR A 328 16.17 -32.25 -3.90
N SER A 329 17.22 -32.86 -4.42
CA SER A 329 17.31 -33.35 -5.79
C SER A 329 16.16 -34.32 -6.11
N SER A 330 15.73 -34.27 -7.37
CA SER A 330 15.08 -35.35 -8.14
C SER A 330 13.60 -35.60 -7.89
N ILE A 331 12.74 -35.14 -8.82
CA ILE A 331 11.98 -36.02 -9.75
C ILE A 331 11.66 -35.18 -11.01
N LEU A 332 12.52 -35.22 -12.02
CA LEU A 332 12.10 -34.96 -13.40
C LEU A 332 12.53 -36.16 -14.23
N SER A 333 11.54 -37.01 -14.50
CA SER A 333 11.60 -38.11 -15.44
C SER A 333 12.05 -37.58 -16.80
N THR A 334 13.18 -38.10 -17.23
CA THR A 334 13.61 -38.15 -18.63
C THR A 334 12.61 -38.99 -19.42
N ASP A 335 11.74 -38.36 -20.20
CA ASP A 335 11.26 -38.99 -21.42
C ASP A 335 10.70 -37.95 -22.40
N SER A 336 11.43 -37.74 -23.50
CA SER A 336 10.96 -37.29 -24.82
C SER A 336 12.12 -36.59 -25.52
N LEU A 337 12.86 -37.36 -26.31
CA LEU A 337 13.61 -36.85 -27.44
C LEU A 337 12.60 -36.41 -28.51
N ASP A 338 12.65 -35.13 -28.87
CA ASP A 338 12.74 -34.64 -30.25
C ASP A 338 12.39 -33.14 -30.28
N ASP A 339 13.40 -32.27 -30.31
CA ASP A 339 13.25 -30.96 -30.96
C ASP A 339 14.63 -30.36 -31.35
N PRO A 340 14.88 -30.02 -32.64
CA PRO A 340 16.16 -29.50 -33.10
C PRO A 340 16.26 -27.97 -32.93
N VAL A 341 15.90 -27.45 -31.75
CA VAL A 341 15.84 -25.99 -31.47
C VAL A 341 16.91 -25.51 -30.47
N TYR A 342 17.78 -26.39 -29.98
CA TYR A 342 18.85 -26.00 -29.05
C TYR A 342 20.14 -25.64 -29.77
N LYS A 343 20.06 -24.56 -30.55
CA LYS A 343 21.20 -23.77 -31.01
C LYS A 343 20.94 -22.30 -30.74
N LEU A 344 20.46 -21.98 -29.54
CA LEU A 344 20.40 -20.61 -29.06
C LEU A 344 21.75 -20.31 -28.43
N GLU A 345 22.41 -19.25 -28.89
CA GLU A 345 23.69 -18.75 -28.36
C GLU A 345 23.48 -18.20 -26.94
N PHE A 346 23.34 -19.11 -25.96
CA PHE A 346 23.11 -18.80 -24.54
C PHE A 346 24.14 -17.84 -23.96
N HIS A 347 25.36 -17.86 -24.48
CA HIS A 347 26.41 -16.92 -24.10
C HIS A 347 26.05 -15.46 -24.41
N ALA A 348 25.43 -15.19 -25.57
CA ALA A 348 25.02 -13.84 -25.96
C ALA A 348 23.88 -13.32 -25.08
N PHE A 349 22.91 -14.19 -24.74
CA PHE A 349 21.82 -13.83 -23.84
C PHE A 349 22.29 -13.63 -22.40
N ARG A 350 23.22 -14.46 -21.91
CA ARG A 350 23.86 -14.29 -20.61
C ARG A 350 24.58 -12.95 -20.52
N ASP A 351 25.42 -12.64 -21.51
CA ASP A 351 26.19 -11.39 -21.52
C ASP A 351 25.27 -10.17 -21.59
N GLN A 352 24.17 -10.28 -22.33
CA GLN A 352 23.13 -9.24 -22.39
C GLN A 352 22.45 -9.03 -21.03
N VAL A 353 22.09 -10.10 -20.32
CA VAL A 353 21.48 -10.03 -18.98
C VAL A 353 22.47 -9.46 -17.96
N GLN A 354 23.73 -9.90 -18.01
CA GLN A 354 24.79 -9.40 -17.13
C GLN A 354 25.04 -7.90 -17.38
N GLN A 355 25.16 -7.49 -18.63
CA GLN A 355 25.40 -6.11 -19.01
C GLN A 355 24.23 -5.20 -18.64
N THR A 356 22.99 -5.63 -18.88
CA THR A 356 21.79 -4.85 -18.49
C THR A 356 21.69 -4.71 -16.98
N PHE A 357 21.98 -5.76 -16.22
CA PHE A 357 22.01 -5.69 -14.76
C PHE A 357 23.11 -4.75 -14.25
N ASP A 358 24.32 -4.83 -14.80
CA ASP A 358 25.44 -3.96 -14.40
C ASP A 358 25.14 -2.48 -14.69
N VAL A 359 24.48 -2.19 -15.82
CA VAL A 359 24.02 -0.82 -16.15
C VAL A 359 22.94 -0.36 -15.17
N HIS A 360 21.92 -1.18 -14.92
CA HIS A 360 20.85 -0.82 -13.97
C HIS A 360 21.39 -0.61 -12.56
N MET A 361 22.33 -1.44 -12.11
CA MET A 361 22.98 -1.32 -10.81
C MET A 361 23.76 -0.02 -10.69
N LYS A 362 24.54 0.36 -11.72
CA LYS A 362 25.25 1.65 -11.74
C LYS A 362 24.29 2.84 -11.66
N THR A 363 23.18 2.80 -12.41
CA THR A 363 22.16 3.85 -12.38
C THR A 363 21.51 3.96 -11.00
N ILE A 364 21.18 2.83 -10.37
CA ILE A 364 20.63 2.81 -9.01
C ILE A 364 21.64 3.42 -8.03
N MET A 365 22.91 3.01 -8.09
CA MET A 365 23.95 3.59 -7.22
C MET A 365 24.07 5.11 -7.40
N GLN A 366 24.04 5.62 -8.63
CA GLN A 366 24.09 7.07 -8.90
C GLN A 366 22.87 7.81 -8.33
N ILE A 367 21.66 7.29 -8.53
CA ILE A 367 20.43 7.90 -7.98
C ILE A 367 20.46 7.91 -6.45
N PHE A 368 20.96 6.84 -5.83
CA PHE A 368 21.07 6.76 -4.37
C PHE A 368 22.17 7.68 -3.82
N GLU A 369 23.30 7.82 -4.50
CA GLU A 369 24.35 8.77 -4.12
C GLU A 369 23.88 10.23 -4.22
N GLU A 370 23.14 10.58 -5.27
CA GLU A 370 22.55 11.92 -5.40
C GLU A 370 21.50 12.20 -4.32
N LYS A 371 20.64 11.22 -4.00
CA LYS A 371 19.64 11.36 -2.93
C LYS A 371 20.28 11.47 -1.55
N CYS A 372 21.34 10.71 -1.25
CA CYS A 372 22.05 10.79 0.03
C CYS A 372 22.78 12.13 0.21
N LYS A 373 23.39 12.68 -0.85
CA LYS A 373 24.09 13.97 -0.79
C LYS A 373 23.14 15.16 -0.61
N LYS A 374 21.95 15.12 -1.22
CA LYS A 374 20.94 16.18 -1.09
C LYS A 374 20.13 16.06 0.20
N GLY A 375 19.74 14.85 0.61
CA GLY A 375 18.93 14.63 1.82
C GLY A 375 19.68 14.88 3.13
N SER A 376 20.98 14.56 3.21
CA SER A 376 21.72 14.71 4.48
C SER A 376 22.15 16.14 4.78
N LYS A 377 22.52 16.94 3.76
CA LYS A 377 23.04 18.31 4.00
C LYS A 377 21.94 19.31 4.32
N ASP A 378 20.81 19.23 3.60
CA ASP A 378 19.69 20.17 3.76
C ASP A 378 18.98 19.97 5.12
N VAL A 379 18.82 18.71 5.53
CA VAL A 379 18.25 18.36 6.84
C VAL A 379 19.19 18.72 7.99
N GLU A 380 20.51 18.48 7.85
CA GLU A 380 21.47 18.84 8.90
C GLU A 380 21.60 20.36 9.09
N GLU A 381 21.54 21.13 7.99
CA GLU A 381 21.59 22.59 8.07
C GLU A 381 20.27 23.18 8.62
N HIS A 382 19.12 22.60 8.28
CA HIS A 382 17.84 22.96 8.87
C HIS A 382 17.80 22.69 10.38
N LEU A 383 18.21 21.49 10.81
CA LEU A 383 18.27 21.12 12.23
C LEU A 383 19.23 22.01 13.03
N LYS A 384 20.38 22.40 12.46
CA LYS A 384 21.31 23.34 13.10
C LYS A 384 20.72 24.74 13.28
N LYS A 385 19.97 25.23 12.28
CA LYS A 385 19.27 26.52 12.37
C LYS A 385 18.17 26.48 13.43
N GLU A 386 17.41 25.38 13.49
CA GLU A 386 16.34 25.19 14.47
C GLU A 386 16.89 25.09 15.91
N ILE A 387 17.98 24.35 16.13
CA ILE A 387 18.67 24.30 17.42
C ILE A 387 19.17 25.69 17.84
N SER A 388 19.80 26.44 16.93
CA SER A 388 20.26 27.80 17.24
C SER A 388 19.12 28.77 17.57
N GLU A 389 17.93 28.58 17.00
CA GLU A 389 16.77 29.43 17.28
C GLU A 389 16.15 29.06 18.63
N LEU A 390 16.04 27.76 18.94
CA LEU A 390 15.59 27.28 20.24
C LEU A 390 16.52 27.72 21.37
N GLU A 391 17.84 27.71 21.16
CA GLU A 391 18.81 28.22 22.13
C GLU A 391 18.58 29.71 22.45
N LYS A 392 18.29 30.53 21.44
CA LYS A 392 17.95 31.96 21.64
C LYS A 392 16.67 32.14 22.42
N GLN A 393 15.62 31.38 22.10
CA GLN A 393 14.36 31.42 22.83
C GLN A 393 14.53 30.99 24.30
N LEU A 394 15.39 30.00 24.55
CA LEU A 394 15.75 29.57 25.91
C LEU A 394 16.47 30.66 26.70
N THR A 395 17.38 31.41 26.05
CA THR A 395 18.02 32.56 26.72
C THR A 395 17.03 33.68 27.05
N ILE A 396 16.12 34.01 26.14
CA ILE A 396 15.10 35.05 26.37
C ILE A 396 14.16 34.65 27.52
N THR A 397 13.63 33.44 27.49
CA THR A 397 12.75 32.94 28.55
C THR A 397 13.47 32.83 29.91
N LYS A 398 14.76 32.52 29.92
CA LYS A 398 15.58 32.54 31.13
C LYS A 398 15.77 33.95 31.69
N ASP A 399 15.96 34.94 30.83
CA ASP A 399 16.09 36.34 31.24
C ASP A 399 14.75 36.88 31.76
N GLU A 400 13.63 36.52 31.12
CA GLU A 400 12.28 36.81 31.60
C GLU A 400 12.00 36.16 32.97
N LEU A 401 12.34 34.88 33.15
CA LEU A 401 12.21 34.20 34.44
C LEU A 401 13.06 34.87 35.52
N SER A 402 14.27 35.30 35.19
CA SER A 402 15.15 36.03 36.11
C SER A 402 14.56 37.39 36.49
N TYR A 403 13.94 38.08 35.54
CA TYR A 403 13.20 39.33 35.77
C TYR A 403 11.98 39.11 36.68
N TYR A 404 11.17 38.08 36.42
CA TYR A 404 10.02 37.75 37.27
C TYR A 404 10.44 37.35 38.69
N HIS A 405 11.53 36.59 38.84
CA HIS A 405 12.08 36.24 40.16
C HIS A 405 12.55 37.48 40.93
N LEU A 406 13.17 38.45 40.25
CA LEU A 406 13.53 39.74 40.83
C LEU A 406 12.30 40.58 41.24
N LEU A 407 11.20 40.45 40.50
CA LEU A 407 9.94 41.14 40.80
C LEU A 407 9.19 40.50 41.97
N LEU A 408 9.16 39.16 42.03
CA LEU A 408 8.59 38.41 43.15
C LEU A 408 9.36 38.65 44.45
N SER A 409 10.69 38.64 44.41
CA SER A 409 11.51 38.96 45.59
C SER A 409 11.36 40.42 46.07
N LYS A 410 10.87 41.32 45.21
CA LYS A 410 10.45 42.68 45.60
C LYS A 410 9.05 42.73 46.23
N ASP A 411 8.19 41.76 45.96
CA ASP A 411 6.77 41.72 46.41
C ASP A 411 6.57 40.84 47.67
N GLU A 412 7.60 40.09 48.11
CA GLU A 412 7.65 39.37 49.40
C GLU A 412 7.63 40.30 50.65
N GLY A 413 7.51 41.62 50.45
CA GLY A 413 7.36 42.61 51.53
C GLY A 413 5.95 42.78 52.11
N ALA A 414 4.90 42.09 51.61
CA ALA A 414 3.52 42.34 52.04
C ALA A 414 2.71 41.07 52.37
N ALA A 415 2.88 40.57 53.59
CA ALA A 415 2.26 39.38 54.19
C ALA A 415 0.72 39.45 54.44
N ALA A 416 -0.11 39.94 53.50
CA ALA A 416 -1.53 40.25 53.77
C ALA A 416 -2.59 39.60 52.85
N LYS A 417 -2.26 38.68 51.92
CA LYS A 417 -3.20 38.22 50.87
C LYS A 417 -3.52 36.72 50.82
N GLU A 418 -3.37 35.98 51.92
CA GLU A 418 -3.65 34.53 51.92
C GLU A 418 -5.16 34.19 51.96
N LYS A 419 -6.02 35.10 52.39
CA LYS A 419 -7.46 34.82 52.58
C LYS A 419 -8.36 35.08 51.37
N ASP A 420 -7.91 35.81 50.35
CA ASP A 420 -8.75 36.20 49.21
C ASP A 420 -8.68 35.24 48.01
N LEU A 421 -7.77 34.27 48.03
CA LEU A 421 -7.55 33.34 46.91
C LEU A 421 -8.32 32.02 47.03
N SER A 422 -8.79 31.64 48.23
CA SER A 422 -9.52 30.37 48.42
C SER A 422 -10.86 30.34 47.68
N PHE A 423 -11.51 31.50 47.51
CA PHE A 423 -12.77 31.60 46.76
C PHE A 423 -12.59 31.38 45.25
N LEU A 424 -11.42 31.74 44.70
CA LEU A 424 -11.12 31.53 43.28
C LEU A 424 -10.76 30.08 42.95
N GLU A 425 -10.24 29.35 43.93
CA GLU A 425 -9.87 27.94 43.81
C GLU A 425 -11.13 27.06 43.84
N ASP A 426 -12.08 27.33 44.74
CA ASP A 426 -13.37 26.64 44.78
C ASP A 426 -14.21 26.85 43.51
N ALA A 427 -14.12 28.01 42.85
CA ALA A 427 -14.85 28.30 41.62
C ALA A 427 -14.38 27.48 40.41
N LYS A 428 -13.13 27.00 40.39
CA LYS A 428 -12.57 26.22 39.27
C LYS A 428 -13.07 24.77 39.23
N TYR A 429 -13.52 24.22 40.36
CA TYR A 429 -13.86 22.79 40.47
C TYR A 429 -15.37 22.53 40.64
N VAL A 430 -16.22 23.54 40.47
CA VAL A 430 -17.68 23.41 40.68
C VAL A 430 -18.31 22.42 39.70
N GLU A 431 -17.92 22.47 38.43
CA GLU A 431 -18.47 21.60 37.39
C GLU A 431 -17.98 20.15 37.55
N GLU A 432 -16.69 19.96 37.83
CA GLU A 432 -16.09 18.65 38.12
C GLU A 432 -16.68 18.01 39.38
N ARG A 433 -16.97 18.81 40.41
CA ARG A 433 -17.64 18.32 41.61
C ARG A 433 -19.08 17.89 41.34
N ALA A 434 -19.79 18.59 40.45
CA ALA A 434 -21.16 18.24 40.06
C ALA A 434 -21.22 16.95 39.23
N THR A 435 -20.27 16.73 38.32
CA THR A 435 -20.17 15.48 37.55
C THR A 435 -19.82 14.31 38.45
N LEU A 436 -18.84 14.47 39.35
CA LEU A 436 -18.46 13.43 40.30
C LEU A 436 -19.61 13.04 41.25
N GLU A 437 -20.43 13.99 41.70
CA GLU A 437 -21.60 13.65 42.53
C GLU A 437 -22.68 12.91 41.73
N LYS A 438 -22.85 13.21 40.44
CA LYS A 438 -23.74 12.48 39.55
C LYS A 438 -23.27 11.04 39.34
N ASP A 439 -21.99 10.85 39.04
CA ASP A 439 -21.38 9.52 38.87
C ASP A 439 -21.48 8.71 40.17
N ARG A 440 -21.26 9.36 41.32
CA ARG A 440 -21.43 8.74 42.64
C ARG A 440 -22.86 8.26 42.87
N GLN A 441 -23.87 9.01 42.42
CA GLN A 441 -25.28 8.61 42.51
C GLN A 441 -25.61 7.46 41.55
N GLU A 442 -25.04 7.45 40.34
CA GLU A 442 -25.23 6.36 39.37
C GLU A 442 -24.63 5.05 39.88
N LEU A 443 -23.39 5.09 40.37
CA LEU A 443 -22.74 3.94 41.02
C LEU A 443 -23.51 3.43 42.24
N ALA A 444 -24.10 4.34 43.03
CA ALA A 444 -24.94 3.94 44.16
C ALA A 444 -26.22 3.22 43.72
N LYS A 445 -26.80 3.58 42.57
CA LYS A 445 -27.97 2.88 41.99
C LYS A 445 -27.57 1.50 41.46
N GLU A 446 -26.47 1.42 40.72
CA GLU A 446 -25.95 0.15 40.20
C GLU A 446 -25.60 -0.82 41.32
N LYS A 447 -24.94 -0.35 42.38
CA LYS A 447 -24.65 -1.15 43.57
C LYS A 447 -25.92 -1.71 44.22
N LYS A 448 -27.01 -0.94 44.26
CA LYS A 448 -28.32 -1.43 44.77
C LYS A 448 -28.91 -2.50 43.86
N LEU A 449 -28.82 -2.34 42.54
CA LEU A 449 -29.30 -3.33 41.57
C LEU A 449 -28.55 -4.65 41.70
N LEU A 450 -27.22 -4.60 41.74
CA LEU A 450 -26.39 -5.79 41.92
C LEU A 450 -26.68 -6.50 43.25
N HIS A 451 -26.99 -5.74 44.30
CA HIS A 451 -27.42 -6.33 45.57
C HIS A 451 -28.76 -7.08 45.45
N GLN A 452 -29.74 -6.47 44.78
CA GLN A 452 -31.03 -7.10 44.52
C GLN A 452 -30.90 -8.34 43.62
N GLU A 453 -30.04 -8.29 42.61
CA GLU A 453 -29.74 -9.45 41.77
C GLU A 453 -29.09 -10.56 42.59
N ARG A 454 -28.08 -10.24 43.40
CA ARG A 454 -27.46 -11.20 44.31
C ARG A 454 -28.48 -11.83 45.25
N ASP A 455 -29.40 -11.06 45.81
CA ASP A 455 -30.44 -11.58 46.70
C ASP A 455 -31.41 -12.50 45.94
N LYS A 456 -31.81 -12.14 44.71
CA LYS A 456 -32.61 -13.02 43.83
C LYS A 456 -31.88 -14.31 43.47
N PHE A 457 -30.58 -14.25 43.16
CA PHE A 457 -29.76 -15.43 42.88
C PHE A 457 -29.62 -16.31 44.13
N THR A 458 -29.43 -15.69 45.29
CA THR A 458 -29.35 -16.40 46.56
C THR A 458 -30.68 -17.07 46.89
N GLU A 459 -31.81 -16.39 46.68
CA GLU A 459 -33.15 -16.95 46.87
C GLU A 459 -33.44 -18.09 45.88
N ALA A 460 -33.08 -17.93 44.60
CA ALA A 460 -33.20 -18.98 43.59
C ALA A 460 -32.35 -20.21 43.93
N ALA A 461 -31.11 -20.01 44.40
CA ALA A 461 -30.26 -21.09 44.87
C ALA A 461 -30.84 -21.80 46.10
N ILE A 462 -31.44 -21.06 47.03
CA ILE A 462 -32.14 -21.64 48.19
C ILE A 462 -33.38 -22.44 47.76
N ARG A 463 -34.13 -21.98 46.76
CA ARG A 463 -35.30 -22.71 46.21
C ARG A 463 -34.89 -24.00 45.51
N LEU A 464 -33.84 -23.94 44.67
CA LEU A 464 -33.28 -25.13 43.99
C LEU A 464 -32.72 -26.18 44.96
N ASN A 465 -32.32 -25.78 46.18
CA ASN A 465 -31.83 -26.70 47.20
C ASN A 465 -32.94 -27.25 48.12
N ARG A 466 -34.21 -26.85 47.89
CA ARG A 466 -35.40 -27.32 48.64
C ARG A 466 -36.32 -28.21 47.79
N GLU A 467 -36.13 -28.24 46.47
CA GLU A 467 -36.61 -29.30 45.58
C GLU A 467 -35.64 -30.49 45.64
#